data_AF-A0AAN8J1D4-F1
#
_entry.id   AF-A0AAN8J1D4-F1
#
_cell.length_a   1.000
_cell.length_b   1.000
_cell.length_c   1.000
_cell.angle_alpha   90.00
_cell.angle_beta   90.00
_cell.angle_gamma   90.00
#
_symmetry.space_group_name_H-M   'P 1'
#
loop_
_entity.id
_entity.type
_entity.pdbx_description
1 polymer ?
#
loop_
_entity_poly.entity_id
_entity_poly.type
_entity_poly.pdbx_seq_one_letter_code
_entity_poly.pdbx_strand_id
1 'polypeptide(L)'
;MKRIGLLCVARLCSVDASPLCRSIPSAVARKRNLVKRSLRSYCTHETPRSSPAAHSTIPVRFERGLPYLVITLPSRQESCQFSLRPLTDDVGSFCEQLHREDRGLDYVAVYTNDGIRVATSTSIEHLLQFGGFRLRLNDRYYDVTVPERTLEDQLDKTTIAPHEKAISTGARKIESWAG
;
A
#
# COMPACT_ATOMS: atom_id res chain seq x y z
N MET A 1 -34.81 9.24 -27.32
CA MET A 1 -35.44 8.05 -26.68
C MET A 1 -34.30 7.10 -26.28
N LYS A 2 -33.65 7.29 -25.12
CA LYS A 2 -33.70 6.46 -23.88
C LYS A 2 -33.87 4.95 -24.19
N ARG A 3 -32.93 4.03 -23.87
CA ARG A 3 -32.38 3.57 -22.57
C ARG A 3 -31.02 2.87 -22.85
N ILE A 4 -29.85 3.15 -22.26
CA ILE A 4 -29.30 2.91 -20.90
C ILE A 4 -29.59 1.50 -20.35
N GLY A 5 -28.57 0.64 -20.40
CA GLY A 5 -28.50 -0.67 -19.73
C GLY A 5 -27.48 -0.61 -18.57
N LEU A 6 -27.93 -1.09 -17.42
CA LEU A 6 -27.40 -0.87 -16.07
C LEU A 6 -26.26 -1.82 -15.69
N LEU A 7 -25.48 -1.35 -14.70
CA LEU A 7 -24.39 -1.99 -13.99
C LEU A 7 -24.72 -3.36 -13.38
N CYS A 8 -23.75 -4.27 -13.42
CA CYS A 8 -23.69 -5.46 -12.58
C CYS A 8 -22.96 -5.10 -11.28
N VAL A 9 -23.70 -4.93 -10.18
CA VAL A 9 -23.15 -4.73 -8.83
C VAL A 9 -23.37 -6.02 -8.06
N ALA A 10 -22.30 -6.78 -7.85
CA ALA A 10 -22.31 -7.95 -6.98
C ALA A 10 -22.15 -7.52 -5.51
N ARG A 11 -23.26 -7.73 -4.81
CA ARG A 11 -23.55 -7.75 -3.37
C ARG A 11 -22.40 -7.64 -2.35
N LEU A 12 -22.63 -6.71 -1.41
CA LEU A 12 -22.13 -6.72 -0.04
C LEU A 12 -22.59 -8.00 0.70
N CYS A 13 -21.68 -8.65 1.41
CA CYS A 13 -22.00 -9.56 2.50
C CYS A 13 -21.91 -8.79 3.82
N SER A 14 -23.07 -8.43 4.37
CA SER A 14 -23.18 -7.92 5.74
C SER A 14 -23.29 -9.12 6.68
N VAL A 15 -22.36 -9.19 7.64
CA VAL A 15 -22.40 -10.07 8.80
C VAL A 15 -23.38 -9.47 9.80
N ASP A 16 -24.41 -10.23 10.19
CA ASP A 16 -25.29 -9.85 11.29
C ASP A 16 -25.35 -10.97 12.32
N ALA A 17 -25.28 -10.54 13.58
CA ALA A 17 -25.09 -11.36 14.76
C ALA A 17 -26.40 -11.50 15.53
N SER A 18 -26.69 -12.75 15.93
CA SER A 18 -27.44 -13.18 17.13
C SER A 18 -28.93 -12.83 17.29
N PRO A 19 -29.78 -13.84 17.58
CA PRO A 19 -31.09 -13.65 18.20
C PRO A 19 -31.14 -14.10 19.67
N LEU A 20 -31.74 -13.28 20.53
CA LEU A 20 -32.46 -13.66 21.76
C LEU A 20 -33.95 -13.41 21.43
N CYS A 21 -34.96 -14.23 21.75
CA CYS A 21 -35.38 -14.65 23.08
C CYS A 21 -36.58 -15.64 23.03
N ARG A 22 -36.55 -16.58 23.99
CA ARG A 22 -37.58 -17.32 24.76
C ARG A 22 -39.07 -17.51 24.31
N SER A 23 -39.45 -18.81 24.33
CA SER A 23 -40.61 -19.51 24.95
C SER A 23 -42.08 -19.29 24.49
N ILE A 24 -42.79 -20.41 24.19
CA ILE A 24 -44.07 -20.92 24.77
C ILE A 24 -44.37 -22.33 24.18
N PRO A 25 -44.97 -23.29 24.94
CA PRO A 25 -45.18 -24.67 24.50
C PRO A 25 -46.59 -24.92 23.91
N SER A 26 -46.70 -25.86 22.97
CA SER A 26 -47.91 -26.67 22.79
C SER A 26 -47.62 -27.96 22.05
N ALA A 27 -48.06 -29.05 22.66
CA ALA A 27 -47.91 -30.42 22.20
C ALA A 27 -48.74 -30.70 20.94
N VAL A 28 -48.11 -31.22 19.88
CA VAL A 28 -48.70 -32.24 19.00
C VAL A 28 -47.55 -33.07 18.43
N ALA A 29 -47.50 -34.35 18.81
CA ALA A 29 -46.57 -35.31 18.26
C ALA A 29 -46.88 -35.58 16.77
N ARG A 30 -45.91 -35.31 15.89
CA ARG A 30 -45.90 -35.85 14.53
C ARG A 30 -44.52 -36.43 14.22
N LYS A 31 -44.46 -37.77 14.17
CA LYS A 31 -43.34 -38.56 13.66
C LYS A 31 -43.01 -38.13 12.23
N ARG A 32 -41.82 -37.54 11.99
CA ARG A 32 -41.23 -37.46 10.64
C ARG A 32 -39.69 -37.50 10.70
N ASN A 33 -39.17 -38.54 10.05
CA ASN A 33 -37.85 -38.73 9.42
C ASN A 33 -36.62 -38.04 10.03
N LEU A 34 -35.72 -38.89 10.56
CA LEU A 34 -34.34 -38.58 10.94
C LEU A 34 -33.52 -38.22 9.69
N VAL A 35 -33.53 -36.96 9.28
CA VAL A 35 -32.49 -36.43 8.38
C VAL A 35 -31.24 -36.27 9.22
N LYS A 36 -30.25 -37.15 9.00
CA LYS A 36 -28.90 -37.04 9.58
C LYS A 36 -28.26 -35.75 9.07
N ARG A 37 -28.44 -34.64 9.79
CA ARG A 37 -27.69 -33.40 9.56
C ARG A 37 -26.25 -33.65 10.01
N SER A 38 -25.36 -33.81 9.03
CA SER A 38 -23.91 -33.75 9.24
C SER A 38 -23.58 -32.37 9.80
N LEU A 39 -23.29 -32.31 11.10
CA LEU A 39 -22.74 -31.12 11.73
C LEU A 39 -21.30 -30.99 11.21
N ARG A 40 -21.08 -30.07 10.27
CA ARG A 40 -19.73 -29.63 9.93
C ARG A 40 -19.13 -29.00 11.19
N SER A 41 -18.25 -29.75 11.84
CA SER A 41 -17.39 -29.26 12.91
C SER A 41 -16.39 -28.29 12.28
N TYR A 42 -16.55 -27.00 12.53
CA TYR A 42 -15.49 -26.01 12.23
C TYR A 42 -14.47 -26.15 13.35
N CYS A 43 -13.29 -26.66 13.03
CA CYS A 43 -12.20 -26.70 14.00
C CYS A 43 -11.77 -25.24 14.30
N THR A 44 -12.02 -24.77 15.52
CA THR A 44 -11.38 -23.57 16.07
C THR A 44 -9.96 -23.95 16.48
N HIS A 45 -9.07 -24.20 15.51
CA HIS A 45 -7.65 -24.25 15.81
C HIS A 45 -7.16 -22.82 15.96
N GLU A 46 -6.85 -22.42 17.20
CA GLU A 46 -5.98 -21.28 17.45
C GLU A 46 -4.58 -21.65 16.95
N THR A 47 -4.30 -21.32 15.69
CA THR A 47 -2.98 -21.48 15.10
C THR A 47 -2.04 -20.49 15.78
N PRO A 48 -0.87 -20.91 16.31
CA PRO A 48 0.13 -19.97 16.80
C PRO A 48 0.52 -19.04 15.65
N ARG A 49 0.26 -17.73 15.80
CA ARG A 49 0.54 -16.69 14.78
C ARG A 49 2.05 -16.40 14.64
N SER A 50 2.88 -17.41 14.43
CA SER A 50 4.25 -17.14 14.00
C SER A 50 4.21 -16.81 12.51
N SER A 51 4.26 -15.52 12.17
CA SER A 51 4.50 -15.08 10.79
C SER A 51 5.78 -15.75 10.25
N PRO A 52 5.88 -16.10 8.96
CA PRO A 52 7.09 -16.67 8.39
C PRO A 52 8.33 -15.82 8.69
N ALA A 53 9.47 -16.46 8.95
CA ALA A 53 10.73 -15.75 9.17
C ALA A 53 11.15 -14.97 7.91
N ALA A 54 11.67 -13.76 8.10
CA ALA A 54 12.19 -12.96 7.00
C ALA A 54 13.55 -13.49 6.52
N HIS A 55 13.77 -13.43 5.21
CA HIS A 55 15.04 -13.78 4.56
C HIS A 55 16.11 -12.71 4.80
N SER A 56 15.72 -11.43 4.75
CA SER A 56 16.58 -10.29 5.05
C SER A 56 15.75 -9.04 5.34
N THR A 57 16.43 -8.01 5.85
CA THR A 57 15.85 -6.68 6.07
C THR A 57 16.33 -5.72 4.98
N ILE A 58 15.40 -4.93 4.43
CA ILE A 58 15.66 -3.98 3.34
C ILE A 58 15.26 -2.58 3.82
N PRO A 59 16.20 -1.64 4.00
CA PRO A 59 15.83 -0.28 4.33
C PRO A 59 15.30 0.45 3.09
N VAL A 60 14.26 1.25 3.26
CA VAL A 60 13.89 2.29 2.29
C VAL A 60 14.93 3.40 2.38
N ARG A 61 15.47 3.79 1.23
CA ARG A 61 16.38 4.93 1.13
C ARG A 61 15.66 6.09 0.46
N PHE A 62 16.01 7.31 0.85
CA PHE A 62 15.49 8.51 0.22
C PHE A 62 16.62 9.23 -0.47
N GLU A 63 16.44 9.57 -1.75
CA GLU A 63 17.38 10.42 -2.49
C GLU A 63 16.57 11.56 -3.11
N ARG A 64 16.95 12.81 -2.79
CA ARG A 64 16.24 14.01 -3.25
C ARG A 64 14.73 13.96 -2.97
N GLY A 65 14.36 13.40 -1.81
CA GLY A 65 12.97 13.22 -1.39
C GLY A 65 12.20 12.08 -2.07
N LEU A 66 12.84 11.32 -2.98
CA LEU A 66 12.23 10.16 -3.63
C LEU A 66 12.64 8.86 -2.92
N PRO A 67 11.69 8.06 -2.40
CA PRO A 67 11.99 6.76 -1.81
C PRO A 67 12.37 5.74 -2.88
N TYR A 68 13.35 4.90 -2.57
CA TYR A 68 13.71 3.74 -3.36
C TYR A 68 14.10 2.54 -2.50
N LEU A 69 13.97 1.36 -3.09
CA LEU A 69 14.32 0.06 -2.51
C LEU A 69 15.37 -0.62 -3.38
N VAL A 70 16.33 -1.30 -2.77
CA VAL A 70 17.26 -2.19 -3.48
C VAL A 70 16.94 -3.62 -3.08
N ILE A 71 16.48 -4.41 -4.04
CA ILE A 71 15.97 -5.77 -3.82
C ILE A 71 16.77 -6.75 -4.68
N THR A 72 17.27 -7.84 -4.08
CA THR A 72 17.89 -8.93 -4.83
C THR A 72 16.81 -9.83 -5.43
N LEU A 73 16.69 -9.81 -6.77
CA LEU A 73 15.66 -10.54 -7.49
C LEU A 73 16.02 -12.03 -7.61
N PRO A 74 15.07 -12.95 -7.34
CA PRO A 74 15.36 -14.36 -7.16
C PRO A 74 15.83 -15.08 -8.43
N SER A 75 15.37 -14.69 -9.62
CA SER A 75 15.70 -15.42 -10.86
C SER A 75 17.15 -15.21 -11.31
N ARG A 76 17.69 -14.01 -11.08
CA ARG A 76 19.03 -13.62 -11.53
C ARG A 76 20.05 -13.43 -10.40
N GLN A 77 19.60 -13.39 -9.15
CA GLN A 77 20.43 -13.05 -7.99
C GLN A 77 21.11 -11.67 -8.15
N GLU A 78 20.42 -10.75 -8.82
CA GLU A 78 20.87 -9.40 -9.11
C GLU A 78 20.14 -8.40 -8.20
N SER A 79 20.87 -7.41 -7.69
CA SER A 79 20.28 -6.30 -6.95
C SER A 79 19.71 -5.27 -7.90
N CYS A 80 18.38 -5.12 -7.91
CA CYS A 80 17.68 -4.11 -8.70
C CYS A 80 17.11 -3.01 -7.81
N GLN A 81 17.13 -1.78 -8.32
CA GLN A 81 16.62 -0.60 -7.64
C GLN A 81 15.21 -0.25 -8.13
N PHE A 82 14.28 -0.11 -7.19
CA PHE A 82 12.90 0.30 -7.44
C PHE A 82 12.64 1.66 -6.82
N SER A 83 12.47 2.68 -7.66
CA SER A 83 12.05 4.02 -7.22
C SER A 83 10.54 4.07 -7.07
N LEU A 84 10.07 4.53 -5.91
CA LEU A 84 8.64 4.63 -5.58
C LEU A 84 8.19 6.08 -5.64
N ARG A 85 6.99 6.35 -6.15
CA ARG A 85 6.42 7.71 -6.20
C ARG A 85 5.23 7.83 -5.23
N PRO A 86 5.42 8.38 -4.01
CA PRO A 86 4.39 8.39 -2.97
C PRO A 86 3.01 8.91 -3.39
N LEU A 87 2.99 9.92 -4.27
CA LEU A 87 1.76 10.61 -4.69
C LEU A 87 1.04 9.96 -5.88
N THR A 88 1.75 9.23 -6.73
CA THR A 88 1.21 8.70 -7.99
C THR A 88 1.15 7.19 -8.03
N ASP A 89 2.00 6.51 -7.28
CA ASP A 89 2.04 5.05 -7.25
C ASP A 89 1.23 4.51 -6.08
N ASP A 90 0.72 3.31 -6.28
CA ASP A 90 0.13 2.45 -5.26
C ASP A 90 0.90 1.13 -5.14
N VAL A 91 0.52 0.33 -4.15
CA VAL A 91 1.10 -1.00 -3.90
C VAL A 91 1.01 -1.90 -5.15
N GLY A 92 -0.09 -1.81 -5.90
CA GLY A 92 -0.31 -2.58 -7.12
C GLY A 92 0.72 -2.24 -8.19
N SER A 93 0.91 -0.94 -8.45
CA SER A 93 1.89 -0.42 -9.41
C SER A 93 3.31 -0.85 -9.04
N PHE A 94 3.67 -0.81 -7.74
CA PHE A 94 4.96 -1.33 -7.27
C PHE A 94 5.11 -2.84 -7.50
N CYS A 95 4.07 -3.63 -7.20
CA CYS A 95 4.09 -5.06 -7.47
C CYS A 95 4.23 -5.35 -8.97
N GLU A 96 3.58 -4.58 -9.85
CA GLU A 96 3.74 -4.71 -11.30
C GLU A 96 5.15 -4.35 -11.78
N GLN A 97 5.80 -3.35 -11.18
CA GLN A 97 7.20 -3.05 -11.45
C GLN A 97 8.09 -4.25 -11.17
N LEU A 98 7.89 -4.92 -10.03
CA LEU A 98 8.63 -6.14 -9.67
C LEU A 98 8.43 -7.28 -10.69
N HIS A 99 7.18 -7.58 -11.07
CA HIS A 99 6.90 -8.63 -12.06
C HIS A 99 7.47 -8.32 -13.45
N ARG A 100 7.46 -7.04 -13.84
CA ARG A 100 7.99 -6.60 -15.14
C ARG A 100 9.49 -6.80 -15.21
N GLU A 101 10.18 -6.56 -14.09
CA GLU A 101 11.63 -6.69 -13.97
C GLU A 101 12.07 -8.16 -13.88
N ASP A 102 11.37 -8.97 -13.07
CA ASP A 102 11.64 -10.39 -12.91
C ASP A 102 10.42 -11.25 -13.26
N ARG A 103 10.45 -11.86 -14.45
CA ARG A 103 9.39 -12.76 -14.94
C ARG A 103 9.27 -14.08 -14.18
N GLY A 104 10.23 -14.43 -13.33
CA GLY A 104 10.16 -15.60 -12.44
C GLY A 104 9.48 -15.31 -11.10
N LEU A 105 9.01 -14.08 -10.88
CA LEU A 105 8.09 -13.76 -9.79
C LEU A 105 6.68 -14.14 -10.22
N ASP A 106 6.18 -15.27 -9.71
CA ASP A 106 4.79 -15.70 -9.91
C ASP A 106 3.85 -15.01 -8.90
N TYR A 107 4.38 -14.67 -7.73
CA TYR A 107 3.61 -14.10 -6.65
C TYR A 107 4.35 -12.95 -5.97
N VAL A 108 3.70 -11.78 -5.92
CA VAL A 108 4.15 -10.62 -5.15
C VAL A 108 3.01 -10.09 -4.30
N ALA A 109 3.29 -9.82 -3.02
CA ALA A 109 2.34 -9.15 -2.15
C ALA A 109 3.04 -8.36 -1.04
N VAL A 110 2.34 -7.35 -0.54
CA VAL A 110 2.77 -6.53 0.59
C VAL A 110 1.86 -6.81 1.79
N TYR A 111 2.47 -6.91 2.97
CA TYR A 111 1.81 -7.15 4.24
C TYR A 111 2.23 -6.10 5.26
N THR A 112 1.39 -5.79 6.23
CA THR A 112 1.82 -5.09 7.44
C THR A 112 2.73 -6.00 8.27
N ASN A 113 3.44 -5.43 9.26
CA ASN A 113 4.29 -6.21 10.17
C ASN A 113 3.48 -7.23 10.99
N ASP A 114 2.18 -7.00 11.19
CA ASP A 114 1.24 -7.92 11.82
C ASP A 114 0.77 -9.06 10.90
N GLY A 115 1.24 -9.09 9.65
CA GLY A 115 0.89 -10.09 8.65
C GLY A 115 -0.46 -9.85 7.95
N ILE A 116 -1.02 -8.65 8.02
CA ILE A 116 -2.26 -8.31 7.31
C ILE A 116 -1.91 -7.88 5.88
N ARG A 117 -2.56 -8.48 4.88
CA ARG A 117 -2.31 -8.13 3.48
C ARG A 117 -2.76 -6.68 3.21
N VAL A 118 -1.87 -5.88 2.64
CA VAL A 118 -2.14 -4.50 2.22
C VAL A 118 -2.87 -4.52 0.87
N ALA A 119 -3.87 -3.66 0.71
CA ALA A 119 -4.61 -3.55 -0.54
C ALA A 119 -3.73 -2.98 -1.65
N THR A 120 -3.94 -3.43 -2.90
CA THR A 120 -3.16 -2.96 -4.05
C THR A 120 -3.40 -1.48 -4.35
N SER A 121 -4.59 -0.96 -4.04
CA SER A 121 -4.94 0.46 -4.21
C SER A 121 -4.42 1.36 -3.09
N THR A 122 -3.73 0.82 -2.09
CA THR A 122 -3.11 1.64 -1.04
C THR A 122 -1.97 2.45 -1.65
N SER A 123 -1.99 3.77 -1.50
CA SER A 123 -0.93 4.64 -1.99
C SER A 123 0.42 4.29 -1.34
N ILE A 124 1.50 4.50 -2.09
CA ILE A 124 2.86 4.35 -1.54
C ILE A 124 3.07 5.30 -0.37
N GLU A 125 2.53 6.52 -0.41
CA GLU A 125 2.61 7.45 0.72
C GLU A 125 2.07 6.84 2.02
N HIS A 126 0.88 6.23 1.98
CA HIS A 126 0.28 5.63 3.17
C HIS A 126 1.04 4.37 3.61
N LEU A 127 1.53 3.56 2.66
CA LEU A 127 2.36 2.40 2.97
C LEU A 127 3.63 2.80 3.76
N LEU A 128 4.28 3.89 3.36
CA LEU A 128 5.50 4.37 4.03
C LEU A 128 5.23 4.93 5.44
N GLN A 129 4.00 5.40 5.72
CA GLN A 129 3.61 5.88 7.05
C GLN A 129 3.52 4.77 8.11
N PHE A 130 3.46 3.50 7.70
CA PHE A 130 3.47 2.38 8.64
C PHE A 130 4.82 2.20 9.35
N GLY A 131 5.88 2.90 8.93
CA GLY A 131 7.24 2.77 9.48
C GLY A 131 7.96 1.49 9.03
N GLY A 132 7.22 0.53 8.49
CA GLY A 132 7.73 -0.69 7.89
C GLY A 132 6.61 -1.56 7.36
N PHE A 133 6.96 -2.49 6.49
CA PHE A 133 6.05 -3.47 5.94
C PHE A 133 6.82 -4.72 5.54
N ARG A 134 6.12 -5.81 5.25
CA ARG A 134 6.73 -7.05 4.77
C ARG A 134 6.42 -7.28 3.29
N LEU A 135 7.45 -7.43 2.48
CA LEU A 135 7.36 -7.77 1.07
C LEU A 135 7.50 -9.28 0.89
N ARG A 136 6.55 -9.90 0.18
CA ARG A 136 6.62 -11.31 -0.20
C ARG A 136 6.91 -11.41 -1.70
N LEU A 137 7.96 -12.16 -2.04
CA LEU A 137 8.32 -12.55 -3.40
C LEU A 137 8.35 -14.09 -3.47
N ASN A 138 7.37 -14.69 -4.13
CA ASN A 138 7.10 -16.12 -4.10
C ASN A 138 7.04 -16.64 -2.65
N ASP A 139 7.95 -17.51 -2.25
CA ASP A 139 7.99 -18.06 -0.89
C ASP A 139 8.97 -17.32 0.04
N ARG A 140 9.57 -16.22 -0.44
CA ARG A 140 10.51 -15.40 0.34
C ARG A 140 9.81 -14.17 0.91
N TYR A 141 10.12 -13.88 2.17
CA TYR A 141 9.65 -12.71 2.89
C TYR A 141 10.82 -11.77 3.21
N TYR A 142 10.61 -10.47 3.06
CA TYR A 142 11.59 -9.44 3.36
C TYR A 142 10.96 -8.40 4.27
N ASP A 143 11.65 -8.06 5.35
CA ASP A 143 11.21 -7.00 6.25
C ASP A 143 11.72 -5.67 5.72
N VAL A 144 10.81 -4.80 5.32
CA VAL A 144 11.14 -3.48 4.79
C VAL A 144 11.00 -2.46 5.91
N THR A 145 12.08 -1.73 6.19
CA THR A 145 12.12 -0.70 7.23
C THR A 145 12.14 0.68 6.61
N VAL A 146 11.24 1.55 7.06
CA VAL A 146 11.20 2.95 6.62
C VAL A 146 11.94 3.77 7.67
N PRO A 147 13.01 4.51 7.32
CA PRO A 147 13.68 5.38 8.28
C PRO A 147 12.71 6.46 8.74
N GLU A 148 12.80 6.80 10.03
CA GLU A 148 12.04 7.91 10.60
C GLU A 148 12.49 9.21 9.95
N ARG A 149 11.54 10.06 9.57
CA ARG A 149 11.86 11.33 8.92
C ARG A 149 12.41 12.29 9.97
N THR A 150 13.72 12.52 9.94
CA THR A 150 14.34 13.58 10.75
C THR A 150 13.85 14.94 10.25
N LEU A 151 13.55 15.86 11.16
CA LEU A 151 13.04 17.22 10.87
C LEU A 151 13.95 18.03 9.92
N GLU A 152 15.20 17.61 9.74
CA GLU A 152 16.21 18.24 8.89
C GLU A 152 15.84 18.19 7.39
N ASP A 153 15.18 17.13 6.92
CA ASP A 153 14.73 17.00 5.51
C ASP A 153 13.62 17.99 5.12
N GLN A 154 12.98 18.67 6.10
CA GLN A 154 11.93 19.65 5.84
C GLN A 154 12.45 21.09 5.70
N LEU A 155 13.69 21.38 6.13
CA LEU A 155 14.17 22.76 6.20
C LEU A 155 14.73 23.30 4.88
N ASP A 156 14.98 22.42 3.89
CA ASP A 156 15.62 22.80 2.63
C ASP A 156 14.64 23.42 1.61
N LYS A 157 13.35 23.59 1.94
CA LYS A 157 12.31 24.01 0.97
C LYS A 157 11.61 25.35 1.26
N THR A 158 12.10 26.19 2.19
CA THR A 158 11.48 27.51 2.45
C THR A 158 12.36 28.71 2.05
N THR A 159 13.54 28.51 1.47
CA THR A 159 14.29 29.65 0.89
C THR A 159 13.81 29.93 -0.53
N ILE A 160 12.66 30.59 -0.65
CA ILE A 160 12.33 31.36 -1.86
C ILE A 160 13.37 32.49 -1.91
N ALA A 161 14.40 32.33 -2.75
CA ALA A 161 15.30 33.43 -3.05
C ALA A 161 14.49 34.60 -3.64
N PRO A 162 14.57 35.83 -3.10
CA PRO A 162 13.94 36.97 -3.75
C PRO A 162 14.67 37.23 -5.07
N HIS A 163 14.01 36.93 -6.18
CA HIS A 163 14.37 37.45 -7.49
C HIS A 163 14.11 38.96 -7.49
N GLU A 164 15.13 39.74 -7.13
CA GLU A 164 15.11 41.19 -7.33
C GLU A 164 15.64 41.50 -8.73
N LYS A 165 14.75 42.01 -9.58
CA LYS A 165 15.01 42.46 -10.95
C LYS A 165 15.96 43.66 -10.93
N ALA A 166 17.13 43.53 -11.54
CA ALA A 166 17.88 44.71 -12.00
C ALA A 166 17.22 45.25 -13.28
N ILE A 167 16.31 46.22 -13.14
CA ILE A 167 15.92 47.10 -14.25
C ILE A 167 17.01 48.18 -14.35
N SER A 168 17.99 47.94 -15.23
CA SER A 168 18.96 48.97 -15.64
C SER A 168 18.30 49.88 -16.67
N THR A 169 17.67 50.95 -16.18
CA THR A 169 17.11 52.02 -17.00
C THR A 169 18.21 52.76 -17.74
N GLY A 170 18.16 52.76 -19.07
CA GLY A 170 19.04 53.57 -19.92
C GLY A 170 18.79 55.06 -19.71
N ALA A 171 19.81 55.79 -19.26
CA ALA A 171 19.85 57.24 -19.28
C ALA A 171 20.72 57.70 -20.46
N ARG A 172 20.08 58.30 -21.46
CA ARG A 172 20.75 59.02 -22.55
C ARG A 172 21.39 60.29 -21.98
N LYS A 173 22.72 60.39 -22.08
CA LYS A 173 23.48 61.60 -21.78
C LYS A 173 23.27 62.60 -22.91
N ILE A 174 22.46 63.62 -22.67
CA ILE A 174 22.44 64.86 -23.45
C ILE A 174 23.35 65.84 -22.72
N GLU A 175 24.53 66.14 -23.28
CA GLU A 175 25.34 67.27 -22.84
C GLU A 175 25.14 68.42 -23.83
N SER A 176 24.43 69.44 -23.35
CA SER A 176 24.16 70.72 -23.99
C SER A 176 25.35 71.67 -23.80
N TRP A 177 25.68 72.43 -24.85
CA TRP A 177 26.62 73.55 -24.83
C TRP A 177 26.08 74.74 -24.01
N ALA A 178 26.94 75.40 -23.23
CA ALA A 178 26.96 76.85 -23.01
C ALA A 178 28.14 77.24 -22.09
N GLY A 179 28.92 78.25 -22.50
CA GLY A 179 29.89 78.95 -21.67
C GLY A 179 31.21 79.23 -22.36
#